data_AF-A0A7C6XV58-F1
#
_entry.id   AF-A0A7C6XV58-F1
#
_cell.length_a   1.000
_cell.length_b   1.000
_cell.length_c   1.000
_cell.angle_alpha   90.00
_cell.angle_beta   90.00
_cell.angle_gamma   90.00
#
_symmetry.space_group_name_H-M   'P 1'
#
loop_
_entity.id
_entity.type
_entity.pdbx_description
1 polymer ?
#
loop_
_entity_poly.entity_id
_entity_poly.type
_entity_poly.pdbx_seq_one_letter_code
_entity_poly.pdbx_strand_id
1 'polypeptide(L)'
;MSRFNFREWLAAAAARVRRFFSGRYGFDPLGGFLLFAHVTIILAASPFSYRNPFVYRIIAACALIPLVFAVFRLLSRNFAARRRENAVFLDAVYAVRRFFLRAGSRIKNGAELTKNRIRHIRTNRYRRCPDCRAVLCFPVKKGHRGKKTAVCPRCGKRFSVFIWI
;
A
#
# COMPACT_ATOMS: atom_id res chain seq x y z
N MET A 1 43.31 -18.63 -37.38
CA MET A 1 42.03 -18.04 -36.94
C MET A 1 41.82 -18.40 -35.47
N SER A 2 42.12 -17.48 -34.55
CA SER A 2 41.85 -17.64 -33.12
C SER A 2 40.35 -17.82 -32.90
N ARG A 3 39.92 -18.94 -32.32
CA ARG A 3 38.53 -19.17 -31.95
C ARG A 3 38.15 -18.12 -30.89
N PHE A 4 37.33 -17.15 -31.29
CA PHE A 4 36.77 -16.18 -30.36
C PHE A 4 35.90 -16.90 -29.33
N ASN A 5 36.37 -16.98 -28.08
CA ASN A 5 35.62 -17.60 -27.00
C ASN A 5 34.67 -16.57 -26.38
N PHE A 6 33.41 -16.57 -26.83
CA PHE A 6 32.39 -15.63 -26.39
C PHE A 6 32.23 -15.61 -24.86
N ARG A 7 32.41 -16.74 -24.16
CA ARG A 7 32.27 -16.84 -22.70
C ARG A 7 33.36 -16.07 -21.96
N GLU A 8 34.61 -16.14 -22.43
CA GLU A 8 35.73 -15.39 -21.84
C GLU A 8 35.61 -13.90 -22.12
N TRP A 9 35.19 -13.53 -23.34
CA TRP A 9 34.90 -12.14 -23.68
C TRP A 9 33.79 -11.56 -22.80
N LEU A 10 32.71 -12.30 -22.56
CA LEU A 10 31.65 -11.91 -21.64
C LEU A 10 32.15 -11.76 -20.19
N ALA A 11 32.98 -12.70 -19.71
CA ALA A 11 33.55 -12.63 -18.37
C ALA A 11 34.44 -11.39 -18.18
N ALA A 12 35.28 -11.09 -19.18
CA ALA A 12 36.14 -9.91 -19.21
C ALA A 12 35.31 -8.61 -19.28
N ALA A 13 34.27 -8.58 -20.12
CA ALA A 13 33.35 -7.45 -20.22
C ALA A 13 32.62 -7.20 -18.89
N ALA A 14 32.08 -8.25 -18.27
CA ALA A 14 31.42 -8.16 -16.97
C ALA A 14 32.37 -7.69 -15.87
N ALA A 15 33.63 -8.13 -15.88
CA ALA A 15 34.65 -7.67 -14.92
C ALA A 15 34.99 -6.18 -15.10
N ARG A 16 34.98 -5.66 -16.33
CA ARG A 16 35.16 -4.22 -16.60
C ARG A 16 33.97 -3.40 -16.09
N VAL A 17 32.74 -3.87 -16.33
CA VAL A 17 31.51 -3.23 -15.82
C VAL A 17 31.49 -3.22 -14.29
N ARG A 18 31.81 -4.33 -13.63
CA ARG A 18 31.88 -4.39 -12.16
C ARG A 18 32.89 -3.41 -11.58
N ARG A 19 34.08 -3.29 -12.19
CA ARG A 19 35.09 -2.30 -11.80
C ARG A 19 34.61 -0.87 -12.00
N PHE A 20 33.87 -0.61 -13.07
CA PHE A 20 33.25 0.70 -13.27
C PHE A 20 32.27 1.01 -12.14
N PHE A 21 31.32 0.12 -11.84
CA PHE A 21 30.33 0.34 -10.77
C PHE A 21 30.89 0.26 -9.34
N SER A 22 32.08 -0.31 -9.16
CA SER A 22 32.73 -0.36 -7.84
C SER A 22 33.02 1.05 -7.32
N GLY A 23 32.62 1.33 -6.07
CA GLY A 23 32.78 2.64 -5.44
C GLY A 23 31.71 3.67 -5.80
N ARG A 24 30.63 3.28 -6.49
CA ARG A 24 29.43 4.13 -6.69
C ARG A 24 28.29 3.70 -5.79
N TYR A 25 27.32 4.59 -5.61
CA TYR A 25 26.20 4.36 -4.69
C TYR A 25 25.35 3.14 -5.06
N GLY A 26 25.02 2.98 -6.35
CA GLY A 26 24.18 1.88 -6.81
C GLY A 26 22.69 2.21 -6.78
N PHE A 27 21.87 1.16 -6.93
CA PHE A 27 20.42 1.28 -7.06
C PHE A 27 19.73 1.34 -5.69
N ASP A 28 18.84 2.31 -5.49
CA ASP A 28 18.13 2.55 -4.23
C ASP A 28 16.61 2.71 -4.41
N PRO A 29 15.81 2.61 -3.33
CA PRO A 29 14.35 2.77 -3.40
C PRO A 29 13.90 4.10 -4.01
N LEU A 30 14.58 5.21 -3.69
CA LEU A 30 14.29 6.51 -4.31
C LEU A 30 14.64 6.53 -5.81
N GLY A 31 15.77 5.93 -6.22
CA GLY A 31 16.10 5.73 -7.64
C GLY A 31 15.06 4.90 -8.37
N GLY A 32 14.60 3.79 -7.76
CA GLY A 32 13.52 2.97 -8.31
C GLY A 32 12.19 3.73 -8.43
N PHE A 33 11.86 4.58 -7.45
CA PHE A 33 10.68 5.45 -7.52
C PHE A 33 10.78 6.47 -8.66
N LEU A 34 11.94 7.08 -8.87
CA LEU A 34 12.17 8.00 -9.99
C LEU A 34 12.03 7.31 -11.35
N LEU A 35 12.53 6.08 -11.49
CA LEU A 35 12.33 5.28 -12.70
C LEU A 35 10.85 4.93 -12.90
N PHE A 36 10.15 4.52 -11.83
CA PHE A 36 8.71 4.25 -11.90
C PHE A 36 7.91 5.50 -12.30
N ALA A 37 8.28 6.66 -11.76
CA ALA A 37 7.67 7.95 -12.11
C ALA A 37 7.91 8.28 -13.59
N HIS A 38 9.14 8.11 -14.11
CA HIS A 38 9.44 8.29 -15.53
C HIS A 38 8.51 7.44 -16.42
N VAL A 39 8.44 6.13 -16.16
CA VAL A 39 7.60 5.22 -16.95
C VAL A 39 6.13 5.61 -16.86
N THR A 40 5.65 5.96 -15.66
CA THR A 40 4.25 6.34 -15.44
C THR A 40 3.89 7.64 -16.19
N ILE A 41 4.78 8.63 -16.21
CA ILE A 41 4.56 9.88 -16.95
C ILE A 41 4.47 9.60 -18.46
N ILE A 42 5.37 8.77 -19.01
CA ILE A 42 5.33 8.39 -20.42
C ILE A 42 4.04 7.63 -20.78
N LEU A 43 3.64 6.67 -19.95
CA LEU A 43 2.40 5.91 -20.17
C LEU A 43 1.17 6.82 -20.08
N ALA A 44 1.12 7.74 -19.11
CA ALA A 44 0.06 8.72 -19.00
C ALA A 44 0.03 9.71 -20.18
N ALA A 45 1.18 9.96 -20.82
CA ALA A 45 1.31 10.81 -21.99
C ALA A 45 0.87 10.12 -23.30
N SER A 46 0.83 8.78 -23.34
CA SER A 46 0.53 7.98 -24.55
C SER A 46 -0.75 8.41 -25.28
N PRO A 47 -1.89 8.69 -24.62
CA PRO A 47 -3.11 9.13 -25.29
C PRO A 47 -2.98 10.48 -26.03
N PHE A 48 -2.03 11.33 -25.61
CA PHE A 48 -1.77 12.63 -26.23
C PHE A 48 -0.89 12.52 -27.47
N SER A 49 -0.17 11.39 -27.65
CA SER A 49 0.71 11.19 -28.80
C SER A 49 -0.02 11.30 -30.14
N TYR A 50 -1.27 10.83 -30.20
CA TYR A 50 -2.08 10.87 -31.42
C TYR A 50 -2.93 12.14 -31.55
N ARG A 51 -3.41 12.71 -30.44
CA ARG A 51 -4.28 13.91 -30.47
C ARG A 51 -3.51 15.23 -30.54
N ASN A 52 -2.37 15.32 -29.87
CA ASN A 52 -1.59 16.56 -29.75
C ASN A 52 -0.09 16.25 -29.59
N PRO A 53 0.65 16.07 -30.70
CA PRO A 53 2.06 15.67 -30.65
C PRO A 53 2.97 16.72 -30.00
N PHE A 54 2.57 18.00 -30.01
CA PHE A 54 3.30 19.06 -29.29
C PHE A 54 3.25 18.86 -27.77
N VAL A 55 2.05 18.62 -27.22
CA VAL A 55 1.85 18.37 -25.78
C VAL A 55 2.58 17.10 -25.36
N TYR A 56 2.50 16.04 -26.15
CA TYR A 56 3.26 14.81 -25.90
C TYR A 56 4.77 15.07 -25.81
N ARG A 57 5.34 15.84 -26.74
CA ARG A 57 6.78 16.17 -26.72
C ARG A 57 7.20 16.92 -25.47
N ILE A 58 6.38 17.87 -25.00
CA ILE A 58 6.65 18.59 -23.76
C ILE A 58 6.63 17.64 -22.56
N ILE A 59 5.58 16.82 -22.43
CA ILE A 59 5.46 15.87 -21.32
C ILE A 59 6.59 14.84 -21.35
N ALA A 60 6.93 14.33 -22.53
CA ALA A 60 8.04 13.39 -22.71
C ALA A 60 9.39 14.02 -22.34
N ALA A 61 9.62 15.29 -22.71
CA ALA A 61 10.81 16.03 -22.28
C ALA A 61 10.85 16.20 -20.76
N CYS A 62 9.73 16.55 -20.12
CA CYS A 62 9.64 16.60 -18.66
C CYS A 62 9.88 15.23 -18.01
N ALA A 63 9.45 14.14 -18.64
CA ALA A 63 9.69 12.79 -18.14
C ALA A 63 11.18 12.42 -18.12
N LEU A 64 12.04 13.06 -18.92
CA LEU A 64 13.48 12.83 -18.88
C LEU A 64 14.10 13.34 -17.57
N ILE A 65 13.51 14.33 -16.91
CA ILE A 65 14.04 14.91 -15.67
C ILE A 65 14.24 13.85 -14.57
N PRO A 66 13.22 13.05 -14.16
CA PRO A 66 13.41 12.01 -13.15
C PRO A 66 14.38 10.92 -13.61
N LEU A 67 14.44 10.60 -14.91
CA LEU A 67 15.37 9.61 -15.46
C LEU A 67 16.82 10.08 -15.33
N VAL A 68 17.12 11.30 -15.80
CA VAL A 68 18.46 11.91 -15.70
C VAL A 68 18.88 12.02 -14.24
N PHE A 69 17.97 12.45 -13.35
CA PHE A 69 18.26 12.53 -11.93
C PHE A 69 18.53 11.16 -11.29
N ALA A 70 17.78 10.12 -11.67
CA ALA A 70 18.02 8.76 -11.21
C ALA A 70 19.40 8.23 -11.64
N VAL A 71 19.78 8.46 -12.90
CA VAL A 71 21.10 8.08 -13.43
C VAL A 71 22.22 8.84 -12.72
N PHE A 72 22.05 10.15 -12.50
CA PHE A 72 23.00 10.96 -11.76
C PHE A 72 23.20 10.45 -10.32
N ARG A 73 22.12 10.08 -9.62
CA ARG A 73 22.21 9.47 -8.27
C ARG A 73 22.94 8.14 -8.29
N LEU A 74 22.60 7.27 -9.23
CA LEU A 74 23.20 5.95 -9.40
C LEU A 74 24.73 6.05 -9.56
N LEU A 75 25.18 7.07 -10.30
CA LEU A 75 26.59 7.31 -10.59
C LEU A 75 27.31 8.14 -9.52
N SER A 76 26.59 8.69 -8.54
CA SER A 76 27.15 9.54 -7.49
C SER A 76 28.09 8.76 -6.56
N ARG A 77 29.17 9.41 -6.11
CA ARG A 77 30.13 8.87 -5.13
C ARG A 77 29.82 9.28 -3.68
N ASN A 78 28.89 10.21 -3.46
CA ASN A 78 28.61 10.73 -2.11
C ASN A 78 27.58 9.84 -1.38
N PHE A 79 28.06 8.80 -0.70
CA PHE A 79 27.20 7.86 0.02
C PHE A 79 26.41 8.52 1.17
N ALA A 80 27.04 9.41 1.94
CA ALA A 80 26.41 10.01 3.12
C ALA A 80 25.21 10.91 2.75
N ALA A 81 25.36 11.75 1.73
CA ALA A 81 24.26 12.58 1.24
C ALA A 81 23.11 11.71 0.69
N ARG A 82 23.42 10.72 -0.15
CA ARG A 82 22.40 9.87 -0.78
C ARG A 82 21.65 9.01 0.21
N ARG A 83 22.31 8.50 1.26
CA ARG A 83 21.65 7.79 2.36
C ARG A 83 20.66 8.68 3.13
N ARG A 84 21.01 9.93 3.42
CA ARG A 84 20.10 10.88 4.09
C ARG A 84 18.86 11.16 3.24
N GLU A 85 19.06 11.44 1.96
CA GLU A 85 17.95 11.68 1.03
C GLU A 85 17.03 10.45 0.91
N ASN A 86 17.59 9.24 0.84
CA ASN A 86 16.82 8.01 0.78
C ASN A 86 16.10 7.70 2.12
N ALA A 87 16.71 8.03 3.26
CA ALA A 87 16.06 7.88 4.56
C ALA A 87 14.82 8.78 4.69
N VAL A 88 14.94 10.07 4.32
CA VAL A 88 13.80 11.00 4.30
C VAL A 88 12.68 10.51 3.38
N PHE A 89 13.04 9.99 2.20
CA PHE A 89 12.07 9.41 1.28
C PHE A 89 11.35 8.20 1.89
N LEU A 90 12.09 7.26 2.49
CA LEU A 90 11.51 6.08 3.12
C LEU A 90 10.60 6.44 4.29
N ASP A 91 10.97 7.42 5.10
CA ASP A 91 10.14 7.88 6.21
C ASP A 91 8.81 8.46 5.72
N ALA A 92 8.83 9.26 4.64
CA ALA A 92 7.62 9.76 4.00
C ALA A 92 6.76 8.61 3.44
N VAL A 93 7.36 7.66 2.72
CA VAL A 93 6.68 6.48 2.17
C VAL A 93 6.04 5.65 3.29
N TYR A 94 6.74 5.41 4.40
CA TYR A 94 6.21 4.68 5.54
C TYR A 94 5.11 5.43 6.26
N ALA A 95 5.18 6.77 6.36
CA ALA A 95 4.10 7.57 6.91
C ALA A 95 2.81 7.42 6.09
N VAL A 96 2.91 7.56 4.76
CA VAL A 96 1.80 7.37 3.84
C VAL A 96 1.25 5.94 3.91
N ARG A 97 2.13 4.94 3.90
CA ARG A 97 1.74 3.53 4.03
C ARG A 97 1.00 3.27 5.34
N ARG A 98 1.47 3.80 6.47
CA ARG A 98 0.81 3.69 7.78
C ARG A 98 -0.57 4.34 7.76
N PHE A 99 -0.72 5.50 7.11
CA PHE A 99 -2.01 6.16 6.97
C PHE A 99 -3.02 5.28 6.20
N PHE A 100 -2.64 4.77 5.03
CA PHE A 100 -3.50 3.90 4.23
C PHE A 100 -3.80 2.56 4.92
N LEU A 101 -2.82 1.96 5.61
CA LEU A 101 -3.04 0.74 6.38
C LEU A 101 -4.04 0.96 7.53
N ARG A 102 -3.95 2.10 8.23
CA ARG A 102 -4.93 2.47 9.27
C ARG A 102 -6.31 2.71 8.68
N ALA A 103 -6.41 3.42 7.56
CA ALA A 103 -7.67 3.65 6.87
C ALA A 103 -8.31 2.33 6.40
N GLY A 104 -7.52 1.47 5.74
CA GLY A 104 -7.95 0.15 5.30
C GLY A 104 -8.32 -0.79 6.45
N SER A 105 -7.59 -0.75 7.56
CA SER A 105 -7.90 -1.54 8.77
C SER A 105 -9.24 -1.15 9.37
N ARG A 106 -9.60 0.15 9.43
CA ARG A 106 -10.92 0.57 9.90
C ARG A 106 -12.05 0.01 9.03
N ILE A 107 -11.87 0.04 7.71
CA ILE A 107 -12.84 -0.50 6.75
C ILE A 107 -12.98 -2.02 6.92
N LYS A 108 -11.85 -2.74 7.00
CA LYS A 108 -11.83 -4.20 7.19
C LYS A 108 -12.46 -4.62 8.51
N ASN A 109 -12.13 -3.94 9.61
CA ASN A 109 -12.70 -4.26 10.92
C ASN A 109 -14.22 -4.03 10.95
N GLY A 110 -14.71 -2.96 10.31
CA GLY A 110 -16.16 -2.73 10.15
C GLY A 110 -16.85 -3.78 9.28
N ALA A 111 -16.21 -4.19 8.19
CA ALA A 111 -16.71 -5.23 7.30
C ALA A 111 -16.76 -6.61 8.00
N GLU A 112 -15.72 -6.99 8.75
CA GLU A 112 -15.67 -8.24 9.51
C GLU A 112 -16.74 -8.28 10.62
N LEU A 113 -16.95 -7.18 11.34
CA LEU A 113 -18.04 -7.08 12.34
C LEU A 113 -19.42 -7.28 11.69
N THR A 114 -19.62 -6.71 10.51
CA THR A 114 -20.88 -6.84 9.74
C THR A 114 -21.07 -8.27 9.22
N LYS A 115 -20.00 -8.87 8.69
CA LYS A 115 -19.98 -10.25 8.20
C LYS A 115 -20.28 -11.25 9.33
N ASN A 116 -19.68 -11.09 10.50
CA ASN A 116 -19.97 -11.93 11.67
C ASN A 116 -21.41 -11.77 12.16
N ARG A 117 -21.97 -10.55 12.10
CA ARG A 117 -23.38 -10.31 12.42
C ARG A 117 -24.33 -11.02 11.45
N ILE A 118 -24.02 -11.04 10.15
CA ILE A 118 -24.81 -11.74 9.14
C ILE A 118 -24.65 -13.26 9.28
N ARG A 119 -23.43 -13.76 9.45
CA ARG A 119 -23.16 -15.20 9.61
C ARG A 119 -23.92 -15.79 10.81
N HIS A 120 -23.91 -15.08 11.93
CA HIS A 120 -24.60 -15.52 13.15
C HIS A 120 -26.03 -15.00 13.24
N ILE A 121 -26.62 -14.47 12.16
CA ILE A 121 -27.99 -13.97 12.21
C ILE A 121 -28.98 -15.08 12.52
N ARG A 122 -28.70 -16.35 12.19
CA ARG A 122 -29.65 -17.43 12.52
C ARG A 122 -29.56 -17.88 13.98
N THR A 123 -28.41 -17.73 14.62
CA THR A 123 -28.16 -18.24 15.98
C THR A 123 -28.23 -17.16 17.05
N ASN A 124 -27.86 -15.93 16.73
CA ASN A 124 -27.69 -14.84 17.68
C ASN A 124 -28.33 -13.54 17.17
N ARG A 125 -28.95 -12.78 18.06
CA ARG A 125 -29.48 -11.44 17.80
C ARG A 125 -28.67 -10.43 18.60
N TYR A 126 -28.08 -9.47 17.89
CA TYR A 126 -27.29 -8.41 18.50
C TYR A 126 -28.16 -7.19 18.76
N ARG A 127 -28.18 -6.68 20.00
CA ARG A 127 -28.92 -5.48 20.41
C ARG A 127 -28.02 -4.53 21.18
N ARG A 128 -28.27 -3.22 21.08
CA ARG A 128 -27.51 -2.20 21.81
C ARG A 128 -28.23 -1.88 23.12
N CYS A 129 -27.48 -1.74 24.21
CA CYS A 129 -28.00 -1.17 25.45
C CYS A 129 -28.35 0.32 25.24
N PRO A 130 -29.50 0.83 25.73
CA PRO A 130 -29.88 2.22 25.56
C PRO A 130 -28.94 3.20 26.29
N ASP A 131 -28.41 2.81 27.45
CA ASP A 131 -27.55 3.68 28.27
C ASP A 131 -26.09 3.71 27.78
N CYS A 132 -25.42 2.55 27.73
CA CYS A 132 -23.97 2.49 27.47
C CYS A 132 -23.62 2.14 26.02
N ARG A 133 -24.62 1.89 25.16
CA ARG A 133 -24.48 1.51 23.74
C ARG A 133 -23.64 0.26 23.47
N ALA A 134 -23.30 -0.51 24.51
CA ALA A 134 -22.64 -1.80 24.35
C ALA A 134 -23.51 -2.75 23.51
N VAL A 135 -22.89 -3.46 22.57
CA VAL A 135 -23.55 -4.47 21.74
C VAL A 135 -23.58 -5.79 22.50
N LEU A 136 -24.78 -6.25 22.84
CA LEU A 136 -25.03 -7.49 23.56
C LEU A 136 -25.53 -8.57 22.60
N CYS A 137 -25.03 -9.79 22.79
CA CYS A 137 -25.36 -10.95 21.97
C CYS A 137 -26.39 -11.81 22.70
N PHE A 138 -27.57 -12.00 22.11
CA PHE A 138 -28.63 -12.83 22.66
C PHE A 138 -28.81 -14.09 21.81
N PRO A 139 -28.71 -15.30 22.38
CA PRO A 139 -28.96 -16.52 21.62
C PRO A 139 -30.43 -16.67 21.25
N VAL A 140 -30.70 -17.07 20.01
CA VAL A 140 -32.03 -17.40 19.48
C VAL A 140 -32.25 -18.89 19.60
N LYS A 141 -33.11 -19.31 20.52
CA LYS A 141 -33.55 -20.69 20.69
C LYS A 141 -35.01 -20.82 20.22
N LYS A 142 -35.38 -21.96 19.61
CA LYS A 142 -36.76 -22.23 19.19
C LYS A 142 -37.70 -22.06 20.40
N GLY A 143 -38.78 -21.30 20.22
CA GLY A 143 -39.77 -21.00 21.28
C GLY A 143 -39.57 -19.70 22.06
N HIS A 144 -38.41 -19.03 21.96
CA HIS A 144 -38.13 -17.82 22.75
C HIS A 144 -38.48 -16.51 22.00
N ARG A 145 -39.74 -16.35 21.60
CA ARG A 145 -40.26 -15.09 21.05
C ARG A 145 -40.91 -14.26 22.15
N GLY A 146 -40.63 -12.96 22.19
CA GLY A 146 -41.28 -12.05 23.14
C GLY A 146 -40.34 -11.02 23.76
N LYS A 147 -40.90 -10.21 24.69
CA LYS A 147 -40.15 -9.22 25.49
C LYS A 147 -39.41 -9.94 26.61
N LYS A 148 -38.11 -9.70 26.71
CA LYS A 148 -37.26 -10.20 27.82
C LYS A 148 -36.54 -9.05 28.48
N THR A 149 -36.42 -9.10 29.81
CA THR A 149 -35.60 -8.15 30.55
C THR A 149 -34.15 -8.63 30.55
N ALA A 150 -33.26 -7.83 29.98
CA ALA A 150 -31.83 -8.09 29.95
C ALA A 150 -31.10 -7.14 30.89
N VAL A 151 -30.06 -7.63 31.57
CA VAL A 151 -29.12 -6.83 32.36
C VAL A 151 -27.89 -6.59 31.51
N CYS A 152 -27.44 -5.34 31.41
CA CYS A 152 -26.19 -5.06 30.71
C CYS A 152 -24.98 -5.39 31.62
N PRO A 153 -24.03 -6.25 31.22
CA PRO A 153 -22.82 -6.52 31.99
C PRO A 153 -21.87 -5.31 32.08
N ARG A 154 -22.01 -4.31 31.19
CA ARG A 154 -21.16 -3.11 31.19
C ARG A 154 -21.67 -2.03 32.16
N CYS A 155 -22.98 -1.84 32.29
CA CYS A 155 -23.54 -0.75 33.11
C CYS A 155 -24.51 -1.21 34.21
N GLY A 156 -24.81 -2.50 34.32
CA GLY A 156 -25.69 -3.07 35.35
C GLY A 156 -27.19 -2.74 35.19
N LYS A 157 -27.57 -1.82 34.30
CA LYS A 157 -28.96 -1.41 34.10
C LYS A 157 -29.80 -2.48 33.40
N ARG A 158 -31.06 -2.57 33.82
CA ARG A 158 -32.08 -3.49 33.28
C ARG A 158 -32.87 -2.79 32.18
N PHE A 159 -33.08 -3.47 31.04
CA PHE A 159 -33.88 -2.95 29.95
C PHE A 159 -34.63 -4.08 29.23
N SER A 160 -35.80 -3.76 28.67
CA SER A 160 -36.60 -4.72 27.92
C SER A 160 -36.12 -4.81 26.47
N VAL A 161 -35.87 -6.03 25.99
CA VAL A 161 -35.48 -6.33 24.62
C VAL A 161 -36.50 -7.25 23.99
N PHE A 162 -36.96 -6.89 22.79
CA PHE A 162 -37.77 -7.80 21.98
C PHE A 162 -36.88 -8.60 21.03
N ILE A 163 -37.00 -9.93 21.10
CA ILE A 163 -36.32 -10.86 20.20
C ILE A 163 -37.36 -11.45 19.25
N TRP A 164 -37.31 -11.01 17.98
CA TRP A 164 -38.05 -11.62 16.87
C TRP A 164 -37.19 -12.73 16.27
N ILE A 165 -37.83 -13.88 15.99
CA ILE A 165 -37.29 -14.83 15.00
C ILE A 165 -37.39 -14.17 13.64
#